data_AF-A0A7V6WJ90-F1
#
_entry.id   AF-A0A7V6WJ90-F1
#
_cell.length_a   1.000
_cell.length_b   1.000
_cell.length_c   1.000
_cell.angle_alpha   90.00
_cell.angle_beta   90.00
_cell.angle_gamma   90.00
#
_symmetry.space_group_name_H-M   'P 1'
#
loop_
_entity.id
_entity.type
_entity.pdbx_description
1 polymer ?
#
loop_
_entity_poly.entity_id
_entity_poly.type
_entity_poly.pdbx_seq_one_letter_code
_entity_poly.pdbx_strand_id
1 'polypeptide(L)'
;MKKIDKNSALKLLAVVLVQLFIVFSLGAYYFSIHQGGEIIRLEIEPVDPTDLIRGDYVVFSYRGISRIYLSEHGYSEESFRLGDNIYVSLVERSDGVSQLGEVSKEKPESGVFLTGRVKKIRQDTATVIYGIEEYFIPERTGRMVEFRGKKVEAEVAVSKTGKAVLREIYLNGEVWPGSKSEDRNWVE
;
A
#
# COMPACT_ATOMS: atom_id res chain seq x y z
N MET A 1 -37.86 -31.62 6.62
CA MET A 1 -36.71 -31.11 5.83
C MET A 1 -37.16 -30.87 4.40
N LYS A 2 -37.22 -29.62 3.94
CA LYS A 2 -37.69 -29.25 2.59
C LYS A 2 -36.61 -29.64 1.57
N LYS A 3 -36.88 -30.57 0.65
CA LYS A 3 -35.93 -30.96 -0.42
C LYS A 3 -35.66 -29.73 -1.29
N ILE A 4 -34.39 -29.37 -1.44
CA ILE A 4 -33.95 -28.32 -2.37
C ILE A 4 -34.21 -28.85 -3.79
N ASP A 5 -34.97 -28.11 -4.58
CA ASP A 5 -35.20 -28.48 -5.99
C ASP A 5 -33.91 -28.27 -6.81
N LYS A 6 -33.76 -29.01 -7.92
CA LYS A 6 -32.54 -28.99 -8.75
C LYS A 6 -32.20 -27.59 -9.30
N ASN A 7 -33.21 -26.76 -9.56
CA ASN A 7 -33.03 -25.40 -10.08
C ASN A 7 -32.54 -24.43 -8.99
N SER A 8 -33.04 -24.58 -7.76
CA SER A 8 -32.59 -23.86 -6.59
C SER A 8 -31.17 -24.27 -6.21
N ALA A 9 -30.82 -25.56 -6.31
CA ALA A 9 -29.44 -26.01 -6.12
C ALA A 9 -28.48 -25.42 -7.17
N LEU A 10 -28.89 -25.35 -8.44
CA LEU A 10 -28.10 -24.75 -9.51
C LEU A 10 -27.88 -23.24 -9.29
N LYS A 11 -28.91 -22.51 -8.85
CA LYS A 11 -28.81 -21.08 -8.50
C LYS A 11 -27.84 -20.86 -7.34
N LEU A 12 -27.92 -21.67 -6.28
CA LEU A 12 -26.99 -21.59 -5.15
C LEU A 12 -25.55 -21.86 -5.59
N LEU A 13 -25.33 -22.89 -6.41
CA LEU A 13 -24.00 -23.18 -6.97
C LEU A 13 -23.47 -22.00 -7.79
N ALA A 14 -24.31 -21.40 -8.65
CA ALA A 14 -23.92 -20.23 -9.43
C ALA A 14 -23.50 -19.05 -8.55
N VAL A 15 -24.24 -18.76 -7.47
CA VAL A 15 -23.89 -17.70 -6.52
C VAL A 15 -22.55 -17.97 -5.84
N VAL A 16 -22.31 -19.21 -5.40
CA VAL A 16 -21.03 -19.60 -4.78
C VAL A 16 -19.87 -19.45 -5.77
N LEU A 17 -20.05 -19.86 -7.04
CA LEU A 17 -19.02 -19.71 -8.07
C LEU A 17 -18.73 -18.25 -8.38
N VAL A 18 -19.75 -17.39 -8.47
CA VAL A 18 -19.55 -15.95 -8.66
C VAL A 18 -18.78 -15.35 -7.48
N GLN A 19 -19.12 -15.73 -6.24
CA GLN A 19 -18.40 -15.25 -5.05
C GLN A 19 -16.92 -15.68 -5.07
N LEU A 20 -16.64 -16.95 -5.38
CA LEU A 20 -15.27 -17.46 -5.48
C LEU A 20 -14.49 -16.79 -6.61
N PHE A 21 -15.14 -16.56 -7.75
CA PHE A 21 -14.53 -15.86 -8.88
C PHE A 21 -14.12 -14.43 -8.50
N ILE A 22 -14.98 -13.69 -7.78
CA ILE A 22 -14.67 -12.33 -7.32
C ILE A 22 -13.43 -12.35 -6.41
N VAL A 23 -13.41 -13.20 -5.39
CA VAL A 23 -12.27 -13.30 -4.46
C VAL A 23 -10.98 -13.72 -5.19
N PHE A 24 -11.05 -14.72 -6.06
CA PHE A 24 -9.90 -15.18 -6.84
C PHE A 24 -9.38 -14.10 -7.77
N SER A 25 -10.27 -13.35 -8.45
CA SER A 25 -9.88 -12.28 -9.36
C SER A 25 -9.14 -11.15 -8.65
N LEU A 26 -9.56 -10.81 -7.42
CA LEU A 26 -8.87 -9.82 -6.58
C LEU A 26 -7.48 -10.32 -6.17
N GLY A 27 -7.38 -11.57 -5.72
CA GLY A 27 -6.09 -12.18 -5.37
C GLY A 27 -5.13 -12.22 -6.56
N ALA A 28 -5.60 -12.65 -7.73
CA ALA A 28 -4.82 -12.69 -8.96
C ALA A 28 -4.38 -11.29 -9.41
N TYR A 29 -5.24 -10.27 -9.25
CA TYR A 29 -4.91 -8.87 -9.56
C TYR A 29 -3.75 -8.38 -8.70
N TYR A 30 -3.83 -8.50 -7.37
CA TYR A 30 -2.76 -8.05 -6.47
C TYR A 30 -1.49 -8.88 -6.62
N PHE A 31 -1.59 -10.19 -6.84
CA PHE A 31 -0.45 -11.05 -7.12
C PHE A 31 0.29 -10.64 -8.40
N SER A 32 -0.45 -10.25 -9.45
CA SER A 32 0.14 -9.74 -10.69
C SER A 32 0.92 -8.44 -10.47
N ILE A 33 0.41 -7.53 -9.64
CA ILE A 33 1.14 -6.31 -9.26
C ILE A 33 2.40 -6.66 -8.47
N HIS A 34 2.31 -7.56 -7.49
CA HIS A 34 3.46 -7.94 -6.68
C HIS A 34 4.60 -8.55 -7.52
N GLN A 35 4.29 -9.32 -8.56
CA GLN A 35 5.28 -10.03 -9.38
C GLN A 35 5.77 -9.23 -10.60
N GLY A 36 4.93 -8.36 -11.18
CA GLY A 36 5.20 -7.69 -12.46
C GLY A 36 5.06 -6.18 -12.43
N GLY A 37 4.78 -5.58 -11.27
CA GLY A 37 4.82 -4.15 -11.07
C GLY A 37 6.25 -3.61 -11.07
N GLU A 38 6.38 -2.32 -11.34
CA GLU A 38 7.66 -1.62 -11.26
C GLU A 38 8.05 -1.46 -9.80
N ILE A 39 9.26 -1.92 -9.45
CA ILE A 39 9.75 -1.93 -8.07
C ILE A 39 10.41 -0.60 -7.79
N ILE A 40 9.95 0.07 -6.74
CA ILE A 40 10.50 1.34 -6.27
C ILE A 40 10.69 1.31 -4.75
N ARG A 41 11.50 2.23 -4.22
CA ARG A 41 11.65 2.43 -2.78
C ARG A 41 11.06 3.77 -2.37
N LEU A 42 10.34 3.80 -1.26
CA LEU A 42 9.75 5.01 -0.69
C LEU A 42 10.20 5.16 0.75
N GLU A 43 10.52 6.38 1.16
CA GLU A 43 10.83 6.66 2.56
C GLU A 43 9.53 6.71 3.37
N ILE A 44 9.50 6.03 4.52
CA ILE A 44 8.32 5.92 5.37
C ILE A 44 8.64 6.33 6.81
N GLU A 45 7.60 6.78 7.52
CA GLU A 45 7.67 7.11 8.95
C GLU A 45 6.51 6.44 9.69
N PRO A 46 6.73 5.86 10.89
CA PRO A 46 5.64 5.28 11.67
C PRO A 46 4.70 6.39 12.14
N VAL A 47 3.40 6.19 11.91
CA VAL A 47 2.36 6.99 12.56
C VAL A 47 2.17 6.43 13.97
N ASP A 48 2.19 7.32 14.96
CA ASP A 48 2.20 6.99 16.40
C ASP A 48 1.37 5.74 16.75
N PRO A 49 2.01 4.64 17.18
CA PRO A 49 1.33 3.37 17.40
C PRO A 49 0.46 3.49 18.65
N THR A 50 -0.85 3.67 18.46
CA THR A 50 -1.77 3.86 19.59
C THR A 50 -2.01 2.57 20.38
N ASP A 51 -1.66 1.39 19.84
CA ASP A 51 -1.72 0.13 20.59
C ASP A 51 -1.03 -1.02 19.81
N LEU A 52 0.24 -1.34 20.12
CA LEU A 52 0.91 -2.56 19.60
C LEU A 52 0.35 -3.86 20.20
N ILE A 53 -0.65 -3.77 21.08
CA ILE A 53 -1.12 -4.88 21.93
C ILE A 53 -2.46 -5.46 21.43
N ARG A 54 -3.15 -4.80 20.49
CA ARG A 54 -4.46 -5.26 19.95
C ARG A 54 -4.40 -5.90 18.57
N GLY A 55 -3.20 -6.04 18.02
CA GLY A 55 -2.88 -6.62 16.73
C GLY A 55 -1.47 -6.21 16.34
N ASP A 56 -0.71 -7.13 15.75
CA ASP A 56 0.66 -6.88 15.31
C ASP A 56 0.61 -6.17 13.94
N TYR A 57 0.27 -4.87 13.90
CA TYR A 57 0.39 -4.06 12.67
C TYR A 57 0.91 -2.65 12.96
N VAL A 58 1.56 -2.05 11.97
CA VAL A 58 2.06 -0.67 12.02
C VAL A 58 1.47 0.11 10.87
N VAL A 59 1.07 1.34 11.15
CA VAL A 59 0.63 2.29 10.13
C VAL A 59 1.79 3.20 9.81
N PHE A 60 2.15 3.28 8.54
CA PHE A 60 3.19 4.15 8.03
C PHE A 60 2.58 5.32 7.25
N SER A 61 3.25 6.47 7.35
CA SER A 61 3.08 7.62 6.48
C SER A 61 4.26 7.61 5.49
N TYR A 62 3.99 7.94 4.22
CA TYR A 62 5.02 8.01 3.20
C TYR A 62 5.58 9.42 3.14
N ARG A 63 6.86 9.56 3.46
CA ARG A 63 7.51 10.87 3.62
C ARG A 63 7.53 11.60 2.28
N GLY A 64 7.06 12.84 2.29
CA GLY A 64 7.04 13.72 1.11
C GLY A 64 5.91 13.45 0.10
N ILE A 65 5.18 12.34 0.20
CA ILE A 65 4.04 12.05 -0.70
C ILE A 65 2.70 11.96 0.05
N SER A 66 2.66 11.55 1.32
CA SER A 66 1.41 11.49 2.09
C SER A 66 0.87 12.86 2.52
N ARG A 67 1.71 13.91 2.53
CA ARG A 67 1.33 15.28 2.81
C ARG A 67 1.80 16.17 1.67
N ILE A 68 0.87 16.69 0.89
CA ILE A 68 1.13 17.46 -0.33
C ILE A 68 0.68 18.90 -0.10
N TYR A 69 1.57 19.86 -0.34
CA TYR A 69 1.24 21.28 -0.40
C TYR A 69 0.64 21.58 -1.77
N LEU A 70 -0.66 21.86 -1.82
CA LEU A 70 -1.40 21.99 -3.07
C LEU A 70 -0.89 23.16 -3.92
N SER A 71 -0.55 24.27 -3.26
CA SER A 71 -0.04 25.47 -3.92
C SER A 71 1.28 25.24 -4.68
N GLU A 72 2.17 24.38 -4.20
CA GLU A 72 3.44 24.04 -4.86
C GLU A 72 3.22 23.31 -6.20
N HIS A 73 2.04 22.72 -6.39
CA HIS A 73 1.65 22.00 -7.60
C HIS A 73 0.56 22.71 -8.41
N GLY A 74 0.35 24.01 -8.16
CA GLY A 74 -0.64 24.80 -8.91
C GLY A 74 -2.10 24.49 -8.56
N TYR A 75 -2.35 23.86 -7.42
CA TYR A 75 -3.69 23.58 -6.91
C TYR A 75 -4.01 24.47 -5.70
N SER A 76 -5.31 24.55 -5.39
CA SER A 76 -5.85 25.22 -4.22
C SER A 76 -6.62 24.24 -3.34
N GLU A 77 -7.00 24.65 -2.13
CA GLU A 77 -7.85 23.85 -1.23
C GLU A 77 -9.16 23.38 -1.89
N GLU A 78 -9.73 24.20 -2.79
CA GLU A 78 -10.97 23.88 -3.52
C GLU A 78 -10.76 22.90 -4.69
N SER A 79 -9.51 22.63 -5.06
CA SER A 79 -9.19 21.77 -6.19
C SER A 79 -9.54 20.30 -5.93
N PHE A 80 -9.52 19.88 -4.68
CA PHE A 80 -9.80 18.49 -4.31
C PHE A 80 -10.89 18.42 -3.25
N ARG A 81 -11.58 17.28 -3.22
CA ARG A 81 -12.54 16.92 -2.18
C ARG A 81 -12.10 15.65 -1.50
N LEU A 82 -12.65 15.42 -0.31
CA LEU A 82 -12.46 14.18 0.42
C LEU A 82 -12.90 12.99 -0.45
N GLY A 83 -12.01 12.01 -0.60
CA GLY A 83 -12.24 10.81 -1.39
C GLY A 83 -11.85 10.92 -2.87
N ASP A 84 -11.50 12.11 -3.36
CA ASP A 84 -11.04 12.28 -4.73
C ASP A 84 -9.75 11.51 -4.97
N ASN A 85 -9.60 11.00 -6.20
CA ASN A 85 -8.35 10.42 -6.64
C ASN A 85 -7.33 11.53 -6.92
N ILE A 86 -6.09 11.28 -6.55
CA ILE A 86 -4.95 12.13 -6.81
C ILE A 86 -3.81 11.26 -7.32
N TYR A 87 -3.16 11.70 -8.39
CA TYR A 87 -2.07 10.97 -9.03
C TYR A 87 -0.76 11.66 -8.70
N VAL A 88 0.20 10.90 -8.17
CA VAL A 88 1.50 11.41 -7.74
C VAL A 88 2.57 10.71 -8.54
N SER A 89 3.16 11.42 -9.51
CA SER A 89 4.30 10.94 -10.27
C SER A 89 5.52 10.82 -9.34
N LEU A 90 6.36 9.83 -9.60
CA LEU A 90 7.52 9.52 -8.79
C LEU A 90 8.79 9.68 -9.59
N VAL A 91 9.80 10.28 -8.96
CA VAL A 91 11.13 10.46 -9.54
C VAL A 91 12.14 9.79 -8.63
N GLU A 92 12.97 8.91 -9.19
CA GLU A 92 14.03 8.25 -8.45
C GLU A 92 15.18 9.23 -8.14
N ARG A 93 15.60 9.28 -6.87
CA ARG A 93 16.76 10.05 -6.42
C ARG A 93 18.03 9.22 -6.60
N SER A 94 19.19 9.88 -6.54
CA SER A 94 20.51 9.24 -6.60
C SER A 94 20.79 8.18 -5.52
N ASP A 95 20.02 8.14 -4.43
CA ASP A 95 20.12 7.10 -3.38
C ASP A 95 19.20 5.89 -3.63
N GLY A 96 18.50 5.85 -4.77
CA GLY A 96 17.55 4.79 -5.14
C GLY A 96 16.18 4.90 -4.49
N VAL A 97 15.92 5.97 -3.72
CA VAL A 97 14.61 6.25 -3.13
C VAL A 97 13.82 7.16 -4.05
N SER A 98 12.59 6.79 -4.37
CA SER A 98 11.65 7.60 -5.12
C SER A 98 11.06 8.70 -4.25
N GLN A 99 10.96 9.90 -4.82
CA GLN A 99 10.35 11.07 -4.19
C GLN A 99 9.21 11.61 -5.04
N LEU A 100 8.45 12.52 -4.44
CA LEU A 100 7.36 13.22 -5.11
C LEU A 100 7.88 13.99 -6.33
N GLY A 101 7.26 13.76 -7.48
CA GLY A 101 7.42 14.55 -8.69
C GLY A 101 6.22 15.47 -8.90
N GLU A 102 5.45 15.22 -9.94
CA GLU A 102 4.24 15.99 -10.27
C GLU A 102 2.99 15.43 -9.59
N VAL A 103 2.03 16.32 -9.30
CA VAL A 103 0.72 15.97 -8.78
C VAL A 103 -0.33 16.30 -9.85
N SER A 104 -1.24 15.37 -10.12
CA SER A 104 -2.30 15.55 -11.12
C SER A 104 -3.65 15.04 -10.63
N LYS A 105 -4.72 15.63 -11.17
CA LYS A 105 -6.09 15.13 -11.07
C LYS A 105 -6.41 14.08 -12.12
N GLU A 106 -5.67 14.10 -13.22
CA GLU A 106 -5.84 13.18 -14.33
C GLU A 106 -4.76 12.11 -14.28
N LYS A 107 -5.12 10.91 -14.73
CA LYS A 107 -4.21 9.78 -14.72
C LYS A 107 -3.07 10.05 -15.72
N PRO A 108 -1.79 10.01 -15.29
CA PRO A 108 -0.67 10.13 -16.22
C PRO A 108 -0.67 9.02 -17.28
N GLU A 109 -0.29 9.36 -18.51
CA GLU A 109 -0.19 8.40 -19.61
C GLU A 109 1.06 7.52 -19.52
N SER A 110 2.11 8.03 -18.88
CA SER A 110 3.41 7.36 -18.77
C SER A 110 4.13 7.71 -17.47
N GLY A 111 5.21 6.98 -17.19
CA GLY A 111 5.99 7.11 -15.96
C GLY A 111 5.41 6.33 -14.78
N VAL A 112 6.19 6.24 -13.71
CA VAL A 112 5.75 5.66 -12.45
C VAL A 112 4.97 6.71 -11.67
N PHE A 113 3.76 6.37 -11.25
CA PHE A 113 2.95 7.20 -10.38
C PHE A 113 2.16 6.35 -9.41
N LEU A 114 1.76 6.95 -8.29
CA LEU A 114 0.83 6.34 -7.34
C LEU A 114 -0.54 6.98 -7.45
N THR A 115 -1.59 6.17 -7.40
CA THR A 115 -2.97 6.62 -7.28
C THR A 115 -3.37 6.61 -5.82
N GLY A 116 -3.37 7.81 -5.24
CA GLY A 116 -3.85 8.06 -3.89
C GLY A 116 -5.30 8.50 -3.85
N ARG A 117 -5.84 8.56 -2.64
CA ARG A 117 -7.11 9.21 -2.31
C ARG A 117 -6.88 10.29 -1.28
N VAL A 118 -7.52 11.44 -1.49
CA VAL A 118 -7.47 12.54 -0.52
C VAL A 118 -8.26 12.12 0.72
N LYS A 119 -7.55 11.93 1.83
CA LYS A 119 -8.12 11.57 3.14
C LYS A 119 -8.54 12.79 3.95
N LYS A 120 -7.89 13.93 3.71
CA LYS A 120 -8.14 15.17 4.43
C LYS A 120 -7.51 16.33 3.69
N ILE A 121 -8.14 17.49 3.78
CA ILE A 121 -7.52 18.76 3.39
C ILE A 121 -7.58 19.67 4.61
N ARG A 122 -6.48 20.35 4.90
CA ARG A 122 -6.41 21.39 5.92
C ARG A 122 -5.62 22.55 5.34
N GLN A 123 -6.29 23.67 5.10
CA GLN A 123 -5.65 24.83 4.47
C GLN A 123 -5.04 24.37 3.12
N ASP A 124 -3.74 24.59 2.92
CA ASP A 124 -3.04 24.21 1.70
C ASP A 124 -2.51 22.76 1.68
N THR A 125 -2.71 21.98 2.75
CA THR A 125 -2.14 20.62 2.84
C THR A 125 -3.19 19.54 2.61
N ALA A 126 -3.01 18.76 1.55
CA ALA A 126 -3.75 17.52 1.32
C ALA A 126 -3.02 16.33 1.98
N THR A 127 -3.74 15.57 2.82
CA THR A 127 -3.30 14.26 3.31
C THR A 127 -3.81 13.19 2.36
N VAL A 128 -2.89 12.41 1.79
CA VAL A 128 -3.17 11.39 0.77
C VAL A 128 -2.87 10.00 1.31
N ILE A 129 -3.76 9.05 1.01
CA ILE A 129 -3.56 7.61 1.28
C ILE A 129 -3.52 6.83 -0.03
N TYR A 130 -2.62 5.86 -0.11
CA TYR A 130 -2.33 5.03 -1.27
C TYR A 130 -2.88 3.60 -1.14
N GLY A 131 -3.30 3.20 0.07
CA GLY A 131 -3.80 1.85 0.35
C GLY A 131 -2.68 0.86 0.68
N ILE A 132 -1.51 1.37 1.04
CA ILE A 132 -0.30 0.60 1.41
C ILE A 132 0.29 1.12 2.74
N GLU A 133 -0.48 1.88 3.52
CA GLU A 133 -0.05 2.44 4.81
C GLU A 133 0.03 1.37 5.90
N GLU A 134 -0.78 0.32 5.83
CA GLU A 134 -0.89 -0.70 6.86
C GLU A 134 0.05 -1.87 6.57
N TYR A 135 0.91 -2.20 7.54
CA TYR A 135 1.80 -3.35 7.48
C TYR A 135 1.54 -4.30 8.64
N PHE A 136 1.23 -5.54 8.33
CA PHE A 136 1.06 -6.60 9.32
C PHE A 136 2.42 -7.16 9.71
N ILE A 137 2.77 -7.00 10.98
CA ILE A 137 3.95 -7.63 11.57
C ILE A 137 3.63 -9.12 11.75
N PRO A 138 4.45 -10.03 11.19
CA PRO A 138 4.28 -11.45 11.45
C PRO A 138 4.41 -11.74 12.94
N GLU A 139 3.58 -12.64 13.45
CA GLU A 139 3.61 -13.01 14.87
C GLU A 139 5.01 -13.42 15.33
N ARG A 140 5.38 -13.03 16.55
CA ARG A 140 6.68 -13.32 17.21
C ARG A 140 7.91 -12.58 16.65
N THR A 141 7.76 -11.67 15.70
CA THR A 141 8.89 -10.95 15.06
C THR A 141 9.27 -9.61 15.68
N GLY A 142 8.71 -9.27 16.86
CA GLY A 142 9.26 -8.25 17.74
C GLY A 142 8.25 -7.22 18.23
N ARG A 143 7.74 -7.43 19.46
CA ARG A 143 6.83 -6.52 20.18
C ARG A 143 7.44 -5.16 20.57
N MET A 144 8.66 -4.86 20.13
CA MET A 144 9.46 -3.70 20.57
C MET A 144 10.44 -3.22 19.49
N VAL A 145 10.01 -3.13 18.22
CA VAL A 145 10.88 -2.52 17.19
C VAL A 145 10.78 -1.01 17.32
N GLU A 146 11.86 -0.38 17.78
CA GLU A 146 12.00 1.06 17.78
C GLU A 146 12.42 1.53 16.38
N PHE A 147 11.45 2.11 15.67
CA PHE A 147 11.66 2.83 14.41
C PHE A 147 12.29 4.21 14.60
N ARG A 148 12.33 4.72 15.85
CA ARG A 148 12.89 6.04 16.15
C ARG A 148 14.37 6.09 15.81
N GLY A 149 14.76 7.17 15.11
CA GLY A 149 16.16 7.40 14.73
C GLY A 149 16.69 6.48 13.62
N LYS A 150 15.84 5.63 13.03
CA LYS A 150 16.21 4.76 11.90
C LYS A 150 15.63 5.33 10.60
N LYS A 151 16.37 5.18 9.51
CA LYS A 151 15.83 5.37 8.15
C LYS A 151 14.96 4.15 7.85
N VAL A 152 13.69 4.39 7.57
CA VAL A 152 12.73 3.33 7.22
C VAL A 152 12.32 3.53 5.77
N GLU A 153 12.42 2.47 4.98
CA GLU A 153 12.06 2.49 3.56
C GLU A 153 11.11 1.34 3.25
N ALA A 154 10.12 1.57 2.39
CA ALA A 154 9.24 0.56 1.84
C ALA A 154 9.64 0.27 0.41
N GLU A 155 9.91 -0.98 0.08
CA GLU A 155 9.92 -1.43 -1.31
C GLU A 155 8.51 -1.81 -1.72
N VAL A 156 8.03 -1.18 -2.78
CA VAL A 156 6.67 -1.36 -3.28
C VAL A 156 6.72 -1.70 -4.76
N ALA A 157 5.85 -2.60 -5.19
CA ALA A 157 5.60 -2.85 -6.61
C ALA A 157 4.41 -2.01 -7.08
N VAL A 158 4.59 -1.25 -8.15
CA VAL A 158 3.61 -0.30 -8.69
C VAL A 158 3.09 -0.79 -10.03
N SER A 159 1.77 -0.86 -10.15
CA SER A 159 1.10 -1.23 -11.40
C SER A 159 1.04 -0.04 -12.37
N LYS A 160 0.77 -0.33 -13.66
CA LYS A 160 0.48 0.69 -14.69
C LYS A 160 -0.75 1.57 -14.40
N THR A 161 -1.53 1.23 -13.38
CA THR A 161 -2.67 2.04 -12.93
C THR A 161 -2.36 2.83 -11.66
N GLY A 162 -1.11 2.83 -11.21
CA GLY A 162 -0.67 3.48 -9.97
C GLY A 162 -1.14 2.80 -8.70
N LYS A 163 -1.59 1.53 -8.78
CA LYS A 163 -1.87 0.73 -7.59
C LYS A 163 -0.58 0.06 -7.14
N ALA A 164 -0.29 0.20 -5.86
CA ALA A 164 0.92 -0.33 -5.27
C ALA A 164 0.62 -1.49 -4.32
N VAL A 165 1.61 -2.36 -4.18
CA VAL A 165 1.64 -3.44 -3.19
C VAL A 165 2.97 -3.35 -2.46
N LEU A 166 2.92 -3.26 -1.13
CA LEU A 166 4.09 -3.33 -0.27
C LEU A 166 4.71 -4.73 -0.36
N ARG A 167 6.02 -4.79 -0.59
CA ARG A 167 6.77 -6.06 -0.66
C ARG A 167 7.58 -6.26 0.61
N GLU A 168 8.46 -5.32 0.89
CA GLU A 168 9.43 -5.42 1.98
C GLU A 168 9.61 -4.06 2.65
N ILE A 169 9.98 -4.08 3.92
CA ILE A 169 10.40 -2.89 4.66
C ILE A 169 11.90 -3.01 4.93
N TYR A 170 12.60 -1.90 4.88
CA TYR A 170 14.02 -1.81 5.18
C TYR A 170 14.23 -0.88 6.37
N LEU A 171 15.06 -1.30 7.32
CA LEU A 171 15.55 -0.50 8.43
C LEU A 171 17.04 -0.26 8.24
N ASN A 172 17.44 0.99 7.99
CA ASN A 172 18.83 1.35 7.68
C ASN A 172 19.45 0.50 6.55
N GLY A 173 18.64 0.08 5.57
CA GLY A 173 19.07 -0.72 4.42
C GLY A 173 18.98 -2.24 4.62
N GLU A 174 18.62 -2.73 5.81
CA GLU A 174 18.41 -4.16 6.08
C GLU A 174 16.92 -4.53 6.03
N VAL A 175 16.59 -5.66 5.41
CA VAL A 175 15.21 -6.15 5.31
C VAL A 175 14.64 -6.40 6.71
N TRP A 176 13.42 -5.91 6.95
CA TRP A 176 12.69 -6.04 8.19
C TRP A 176 11.25 -6.51 7.95
N PRO A 177 10.74 -7.42 8.79
CA PRO A 177 11.50 -8.22 9.75
C PRO A 177 12.40 -9.21 9.00
N GLY A 178 13.65 -9.38 9.46
CA GLY A 178 14.69 -10.14 8.74
C GLY A 178 14.20 -11.44 8.08
N SER A 179 14.78 -11.77 6.93
CA SER A 179 14.39 -12.92 6.11
C SER A 179 14.19 -14.21 6.94
N LYS A 180 13.02 -14.84 6.81
CA LYS A 180 12.73 -16.19 7.34
C LYS A 180 13.59 -17.31 6.72
N SER A 181 14.60 -17.01 5.91
CA SER A 181 15.39 -18.02 5.18
C SER A 181 16.33 -18.85 6.07
N GLU A 182 16.56 -18.49 7.33
CA GLU A 182 17.43 -19.27 8.24
C GLU A 182 16.72 -20.35 9.08
N ASP A 183 15.39 -20.37 9.15
CA ASP A 183 14.65 -21.33 10.01
C ASP A 183 14.22 -22.63 9.28
N ARG A 184 14.88 -22.99 8.16
CA ARG A 184 14.63 -24.26 7.41
C ARG A 184 15.60 -25.39 7.74
N ASN A 185 16.09 -25.46 8.98
CA ASN A 185 16.81 -26.64 9.49
C ASN A 185 16.02 -27.31 10.63
N TRP A 186 14.91 -27.97 10.29
CA TRP A 186 14.28 -28.97 11.15
C TRP A 186 13.59 -30.02 10.29
N VAL A 187 14.36 -30.97 9.74
CA VAL A 187 14.08 -32.42 9.77
C VAL A 187 15.41 -33.16 9.55
N GLU A 188 16.02 -33.68 10.60
CA GLU A 188 16.74 -34.96 10.57
C GLU A 188 15.83 -36.02 11.19
#